data_AF-A0A8U0W5C4-F1
#
_entry.id   AF-A0A8U0W5C4-F1
#
_cell.length_a   1.000
_cell.length_b   1.000
_cell.length_c   1.000
_cell.angle_alpha   90.00
_cell.angle_beta   90.00
_cell.angle_gamma   90.00
#
_symmetry.space_group_name_H-M   'P 1'
#
loop_
_entity.id
_entity.type
_entity.pdbx_description
1 polymer ?
#
loop_
_entity_poly.entity_id
_entity_poly.type
_entity_poly.pdbx_seq_one_letter_code
_entity_poly.pdbx_strand_id
1 'polypeptide(L)'
;MVEVQHLVLFRGPFYVVVYLLLMGINVYGWRRVGVNHILIFEIDPRKHLTYSHLLELSAIFAVLTALSVLGFIYAKNLHIPRFSFPLILLITMALYLILPLPIFHLDSRLWLLKVMGRLMAAPFFSVSFADFWLGDQFNSMTIVFADFKNLLCFYVRNPFFSENYKHQKCEVEDFAINACVSCLPAWLRFAQCLRQYRDNRKSHPYLTNAGKYATVFPTILFATLMNAYRDEYETFFKNPFLWCFICFKMISTIYGLAWDILGDFGLFKVCKKDRIFLREDVIYSKNFYYFLIIENCVLRFFWIFDFPMVALSYVNFRIMESISGLLEIIRRYIWNYVRLENEHLYNVGQYRAVRDIFIAPLEDFDELEDKTSENNNFH
;
A
#
# COMPACT_ATOMS: atom_id res chain seq x y z
N MET A 1 13.19 -25.38 -11.23
CA MET A 1 13.38 -25.29 -9.76
C MET A 1 14.42 -24.24 -9.34
N VAL A 2 15.49 -23.98 -10.12
CA VAL A 2 16.49 -22.93 -9.82
C VAL A 2 15.90 -21.49 -9.91
N GLU A 3 14.90 -21.27 -10.75
CA GLU A 3 14.34 -19.91 -11.00
C GLU A 3 13.53 -19.33 -9.83
N VAL A 4 12.80 -20.17 -9.08
CA VAL A 4 11.94 -19.69 -7.97
C VAL A 4 12.76 -19.10 -6.82
N GLN A 5 14.00 -19.56 -6.64
CA GLN A 5 14.89 -19.07 -5.58
C GLN A 5 15.34 -17.62 -5.82
N HIS A 6 15.33 -17.16 -7.07
CA HIS A 6 15.77 -15.81 -7.44
C HIS A 6 14.61 -14.81 -7.53
N LEU A 7 13.36 -15.23 -7.28
CA LEU A 7 12.19 -14.37 -7.32
C LEU A 7 12.31 -13.16 -6.38
N VAL A 8 12.92 -13.36 -5.21
CA VAL A 8 13.19 -12.30 -4.22
C VAL A 8 14.04 -11.16 -4.79
N LEU A 9 14.86 -11.42 -5.82
CA LEU A 9 15.68 -10.39 -6.44
C LEU A 9 14.87 -9.35 -7.22
N PHE A 10 13.70 -9.74 -7.72
CA PHE A 10 12.86 -8.92 -8.60
C PHE A 10 11.52 -8.55 -7.97
N ARG A 11 11.08 -9.25 -6.92
CA ARG A 11 9.79 -9.04 -6.25
C ARG A 11 9.62 -7.62 -5.72
N GLY A 12 10.58 -7.09 -4.97
CA GLY A 12 10.57 -5.72 -4.47
C GLY A 12 10.43 -4.66 -5.59
N PRO A 13 11.36 -4.61 -6.57
CA PRO A 13 11.26 -3.72 -7.73
C PRO A 13 9.94 -3.85 -8.49
N PHE A 14 9.47 -5.08 -8.73
CA PHE A 14 8.20 -5.35 -9.39
C PHE A 14 7.01 -4.76 -8.62
N TYR A 15 6.98 -4.89 -7.30
CA TYR A 15 5.93 -4.27 -6.48
C TYR A 15 5.94 -2.75 -6.52
N VAL A 16 7.12 -2.12 -6.62
CA VAL A 16 7.20 -0.65 -6.83
C VAL A 16 6.56 -0.27 -8.17
N VAL A 17 6.83 -1.03 -9.24
CA VAL A 17 6.20 -0.81 -10.56
C VAL A 17 4.68 -0.90 -10.48
N VAL A 18 4.17 -2.00 -9.90
CA VAL A 18 2.73 -2.23 -9.75
C VAL A 18 2.09 -1.15 -8.88
N TYR A 19 2.76 -0.74 -7.80
CA TYR A 19 2.25 0.31 -6.94
C TYR A 19 2.13 1.66 -7.68
N LEU A 20 3.14 2.04 -8.47
CA LEU A 20 3.09 3.27 -9.27
C LEU A 20 1.97 3.23 -10.32
N LEU A 21 1.75 2.07 -10.96
CA LEU A 21 0.64 1.86 -11.89
C LEU A 21 -0.70 2.13 -11.19
N LEU A 22 -0.92 1.44 -10.07
CA LEU A 22 -2.16 1.53 -9.28
C LEU A 22 -2.36 2.93 -8.68
N MET A 23 -1.27 3.62 -8.31
CA MET A 23 -1.34 5.01 -7.85
C MET A 23 -1.72 5.96 -8.99
N GLY A 24 -1.20 5.76 -10.20
CA GLY A 24 -1.63 6.50 -11.39
C GLY A 24 -3.13 6.34 -11.65
N ILE A 25 -3.65 5.11 -11.53
CA ILE A 25 -5.08 4.81 -11.67
C ILE A 25 -5.89 5.48 -10.55
N ASN A 26 -5.44 5.43 -9.30
CA ASN A 26 -6.07 6.15 -8.17
C ASN A 26 -6.20 7.65 -8.45
N VAL A 27 -5.11 8.31 -8.87
CA VAL A 27 -5.10 9.76 -9.18
C VAL A 27 -6.07 10.10 -10.32
N TYR A 28 -6.11 9.26 -11.36
CA TYR A 28 -7.09 9.40 -12.44
C TYR A 28 -8.53 9.30 -11.91
N GLY A 29 -8.82 8.26 -11.12
CA GLY A 29 -10.14 8.01 -10.59
C GLY A 29 -10.61 9.13 -9.64
N TRP A 30 -9.75 9.60 -8.73
CA TRP A 30 -10.06 10.74 -7.85
C TRP A 30 -10.39 12.00 -8.63
N ARG A 31 -9.60 12.32 -9.66
CA ARG A 31 -9.84 13.49 -10.52
C ARG A 31 -11.18 13.37 -11.26
N ARG A 32 -11.53 12.18 -11.74
CA ARG A 32 -12.79 11.95 -12.48
C ARG A 32 -14.03 12.16 -11.62
N VAL A 33 -13.97 11.83 -10.32
CA VAL A 33 -15.12 11.96 -9.40
C VAL A 33 -15.09 13.24 -8.56
N GLY A 34 -14.13 14.15 -8.78
CA GLY A 34 -14.04 15.43 -8.05
C GLY A 34 -13.43 15.33 -6.65
N VAL A 35 -12.73 14.24 -6.30
CA VAL A 35 -12.02 14.16 -5.01
C VAL A 35 -10.72 14.98 -5.09
N ASN A 36 -10.67 16.07 -4.32
CA ASN A 36 -9.55 17.01 -4.30
C ASN A 36 -8.33 16.45 -3.53
N HIS A 37 -7.64 15.49 -4.15
CA HIS A 37 -6.43 14.86 -3.62
C HIS A 37 -5.25 15.83 -3.46
N ILE A 38 -5.17 16.89 -4.29
CA ILE A 38 -4.11 17.91 -4.20
C ILE A 38 -4.20 18.63 -2.84
N LEU A 39 -5.41 19.07 -2.47
CA LEU A 39 -5.66 19.71 -1.18
C LEU A 39 -5.42 18.74 -0.02
N ILE A 40 -5.93 17.51 -0.10
CA ILE A 40 -5.82 16.50 0.97
C ILE A 40 -4.36 16.15 1.28
N PHE A 41 -3.52 16.04 0.25
CA PHE A 41 -2.10 15.78 0.42
C PHE A 41 -1.25 17.05 0.63
N GLU A 42 -1.87 18.22 0.66
CA GLU A 42 -1.19 19.52 0.79
C GLU A 42 -0.10 19.71 -0.28
N ILE A 43 -0.38 19.29 -1.51
CA ILE A 43 0.52 19.40 -2.66
C ILE A 43 0.31 20.77 -3.32
N ASP A 44 1.38 21.36 -3.86
CA ASP A 44 1.29 22.59 -4.66
C ASP A 44 0.46 22.35 -5.94
N PRO A 45 -0.66 23.07 -6.15
CA PRO A 45 -1.50 22.94 -7.33
C PRO A 45 -0.81 23.26 -8.66
N ARG A 46 0.32 23.96 -8.64
CA ARG A 46 1.10 24.29 -9.85
C ARG A 46 2.19 23.26 -10.14
N LYS A 47 2.55 22.46 -9.13
CA LYS A 47 3.72 21.57 -9.14
C LYS A 47 3.37 20.19 -8.59
N HIS A 48 2.45 19.52 -9.27
CA HIS A 48 2.03 18.16 -8.92
C HIS A 48 2.17 17.20 -10.11
N LEU A 49 2.38 15.92 -9.80
CA LEU A 49 2.31 14.87 -10.81
C LEU A 49 0.85 14.70 -11.26
N THR A 50 0.67 14.55 -12.58
CA THR A 50 -0.59 14.10 -13.15
C THR A 50 -0.63 12.56 -13.12
N TYR A 51 -1.82 11.99 -13.32
CA TYR A 51 -1.93 10.54 -13.47
C TYR A 51 -1.11 10.00 -14.66
N SER A 52 -1.01 10.76 -15.77
CA SER A 52 -0.24 10.36 -16.95
C SER A 52 1.25 10.23 -16.64
N HIS A 53 1.83 11.16 -15.89
CA HIS A 53 3.24 11.08 -15.48
C HIS A 53 3.51 9.85 -14.58
N LEU A 54 2.57 9.50 -13.69
CA LEU A 54 2.69 8.30 -12.87
C LEU A 54 2.61 7.01 -13.69
N LEU A 55 1.69 6.95 -14.66
CA LEU A 55 1.56 5.80 -15.57
C LEU A 55 2.78 5.66 -16.49
N GLU A 56 3.30 6.77 -17.01
CA GLU A 56 4.53 6.80 -17.81
C GLU A 56 5.73 6.29 -17.00
N LEU A 57 5.93 6.80 -15.78
CA LEU A 57 6.99 6.34 -14.89
C LEU A 57 6.87 4.84 -14.57
N SER A 58 5.65 4.37 -14.29
CA SER A 58 5.40 2.94 -14.07
C SER A 58 5.75 2.12 -15.31
N ALA A 59 5.36 2.56 -16.50
CA ALA A 59 5.67 1.87 -17.76
C ALA A 59 7.18 1.81 -18.02
N ILE A 60 7.92 2.90 -17.80
CA ILE A 60 9.38 2.93 -17.94
C ILE A 60 10.02 1.91 -16.98
N PHE A 61 9.64 1.91 -15.70
CA PHE A 61 10.18 0.94 -14.76
C PHE A 61 9.72 -0.49 -15.03
N ALA A 62 8.53 -0.71 -15.59
CA ALA A 62 8.07 -2.02 -16.03
C ALA A 62 8.96 -2.57 -17.15
N VAL A 63 9.28 -1.75 -18.17
CA VAL A 63 10.19 -2.12 -19.25
C VAL A 63 11.58 -2.41 -18.72
N LEU A 64 12.12 -1.55 -17.85
CA LEU A 64 13.43 -1.78 -17.22
C LEU A 64 13.45 -3.07 -16.38
N THR A 65 12.38 -3.37 -15.66
CA THR A 65 12.24 -4.61 -14.90
C THR A 65 12.20 -5.82 -15.84
N ALA A 66 11.43 -5.76 -16.92
CA ALA A 66 11.35 -6.83 -17.91
C ALA A 66 12.71 -7.08 -18.59
N LEU A 67 13.40 -6.01 -19.01
CA LEU A 67 14.76 -6.11 -19.57
C LEU A 67 15.75 -6.67 -18.56
N SER A 68 15.64 -6.30 -17.30
CA SER A 68 16.50 -6.83 -16.23
C SER A 68 16.26 -8.32 -15.98
N VAL A 69 15.00 -8.78 -16.03
CA VAL A 69 14.66 -10.21 -15.91
C VAL A 69 15.17 -10.97 -17.14
N LEU A 70 14.97 -10.43 -18.34
CA LEU A 70 15.47 -11.04 -19.58
C LEU A 70 17.00 -11.15 -19.56
N GLY A 71 17.68 -10.08 -19.16
CA GLY A 71 19.13 -10.05 -19.00
C GLY A 71 19.61 -11.09 -17.97
N PHE A 72 18.91 -11.25 -16.85
CA PHE A 72 19.21 -12.29 -15.86
C PHE A 72 19.08 -13.70 -16.42
N ILE A 73 18.02 -14.00 -17.17
CA ILE A 73 17.77 -15.32 -17.78
C ILE A 73 18.83 -15.63 -18.85
N TYR A 74 19.15 -14.66 -19.70
CA TYR A 74 20.10 -14.82 -20.80
C TYR A 74 21.55 -14.43 -20.45
N ALA A 75 21.84 -14.18 -19.17
CA ALA A 75 23.14 -13.70 -18.70
C ALA A 75 24.32 -14.57 -19.15
N LYS A 76 24.12 -15.90 -19.15
CA LYS A 76 25.11 -16.87 -19.62
C LYS A 76 25.47 -16.66 -21.09
N ASN A 77 24.49 -16.35 -21.93
CA ASN A 77 24.69 -16.11 -23.37
C ASN A 77 25.35 -14.75 -23.61
N LEU A 78 25.12 -13.78 -22.72
CA LEU A 78 25.71 -12.45 -22.78
C LEU A 78 27.12 -12.38 -22.17
N HIS A 79 27.61 -13.46 -21.54
CA HIS A 79 28.86 -13.47 -20.78
C HIS A 79 28.93 -12.39 -19.68
N ILE A 80 27.78 -12.03 -19.11
CA ILE A 80 27.65 -11.04 -18.03
C ILE A 80 27.24 -11.77 -16.74
N PRO A 81 27.76 -11.40 -15.55
CA PRO A 81 27.30 -11.98 -14.29
C PRO A 81 25.80 -11.75 -14.08
N ARG A 82 25.01 -12.81 -13.91
CA ARG A 82 23.53 -12.73 -13.84
C ARG A 82 23.01 -11.78 -12.78
N PHE A 83 23.66 -11.71 -11.62
CA PHE A 83 23.23 -10.86 -10.50
C PHE A 83 23.50 -9.36 -10.71
N SER A 84 24.24 -8.98 -11.76
CA SER A 84 24.42 -7.57 -12.11
C SER A 84 23.11 -6.91 -12.53
N PHE A 85 22.24 -7.62 -13.26
CA PHE A 85 20.97 -7.09 -13.77
C PHE A 85 20.03 -6.58 -12.65
N PRO A 86 19.62 -7.41 -11.66
CA PRO A 86 18.77 -6.93 -10.58
C PRO A 86 19.43 -5.82 -9.74
N LEU A 87 20.77 -5.83 -9.60
CA LEU A 87 21.49 -4.76 -8.91
C LEU A 87 21.40 -3.42 -9.68
N ILE A 88 21.64 -3.45 -11.00
CA ILE A 88 21.55 -2.28 -11.87
C ILE A 88 20.13 -1.71 -11.84
N LEU A 89 19.10 -2.56 -11.89
CA LEU A 89 17.70 -2.14 -11.76
C LEU A 89 17.45 -1.41 -10.45
N LEU A 90 17.86 -2.00 -9.32
CA LEU A 90 17.68 -1.42 -8.00
C LEU A 90 18.40 -0.06 -7.87
N ILE A 91 19.66 0.01 -8.32
CA ILE A 91 20.45 1.25 -8.33
C ILE A 91 19.77 2.30 -9.21
N THR A 92 19.25 1.92 -10.38
CA THR A 92 18.58 2.85 -11.30
C THR A 92 17.32 3.45 -10.66
N MET A 93 16.48 2.63 -10.03
CA MET A 93 15.27 3.10 -9.33
C MET A 93 15.62 3.99 -8.13
N ALA A 94 16.65 3.62 -7.36
CA ALA A 94 17.12 4.42 -6.23
C ALA A 94 17.70 5.77 -6.67
N LEU A 95 18.56 5.77 -7.70
CA LEU A 95 19.13 6.98 -8.30
C LEU A 95 18.04 7.89 -8.83
N TYR A 96 17.05 7.36 -9.56
CA TYR A 96 15.89 8.15 -10.00
C TYR A 96 15.24 8.88 -8.82
N LEU A 97 15.03 8.21 -7.68
CA LEU A 97 14.36 8.83 -6.54
C LEU A 97 15.22 9.93 -5.88
N ILE A 98 16.52 9.68 -5.66
CA ILE A 98 17.39 10.56 -4.87
C ILE A 98 18.12 11.64 -5.69
N LEU A 99 18.11 11.56 -7.02
CA LEU A 99 18.87 12.46 -7.90
C LEU A 99 18.47 13.93 -7.68
N PRO A 100 19.34 14.81 -7.16
CA PRO A 100 18.97 16.19 -6.80
C PRO A 100 18.92 17.14 -8.01
N LEU A 101 19.02 16.63 -9.24
CA LEU A 101 18.98 17.45 -10.46
C LEU A 101 17.53 17.87 -10.78
N PRO A 102 17.32 19.08 -11.36
CA PRO A 102 16.00 19.60 -11.75
C PRO A 102 15.43 18.92 -13.01
N ILE A 103 15.54 17.60 -13.07
CA ILE A 103 15.07 16.72 -14.14
C ILE A 103 14.07 15.74 -13.50
N PHE A 104 13.17 15.13 -14.28
CA PHE A 104 12.25 14.09 -13.81
C PHE A 104 11.42 14.50 -12.58
N HIS A 105 10.72 15.64 -12.66
CA HIS A 105 9.79 16.10 -11.61
C HIS A 105 10.41 16.19 -10.20
N LEU A 106 11.53 16.92 -10.07
CA LEU A 106 12.27 17.10 -8.82
C LEU A 106 11.38 17.45 -7.62
N ASP A 107 10.46 18.42 -7.77
CA ASP A 107 9.58 18.87 -6.69
C ASP A 107 8.76 17.71 -6.09
N SER A 108 8.24 16.82 -6.94
CA SER A 108 7.44 15.67 -6.49
C SER A 108 8.32 14.58 -5.85
N ARG A 109 9.55 14.39 -6.33
CA ARG A 109 10.51 13.46 -5.71
C ARG A 109 10.95 13.95 -4.33
N LEU A 110 11.25 15.25 -4.20
CA LEU A 110 11.57 15.88 -2.91
C LEU A 110 10.38 15.85 -1.95
N TRP A 111 9.15 16.06 -2.45
CA TRP A 111 7.94 15.89 -1.63
C TRP A 111 7.83 14.46 -1.09
N LEU A 112 7.99 13.44 -1.93
CA LEU A 112 7.95 12.04 -1.51
C LEU A 112 9.05 11.73 -0.48
N LEU A 113 10.29 12.15 -0.75
CA LEU A 113 11.43 11.99 0.17
C LEU A 113 11.18 12.69 1.52
N LYS A 114 10.57 13.88 1.50
CA LYS A 114 10.21 14.62 2.72
C LYS A 114 9.16 13.86 3.53
N VAL A 115 8.09 13.35 2.90
CA VAL A 115 7.04 12.58 3.59
C VAL A 115 7.61 11.25 4.13
N MET A 116 8.44 10.55 3.34
CA MET A 116 9.17 9.36 3.78
C MET A 116 10.07 9.67 4.99
N GLY A 117 10.87 10.74 4.93
CA GLY A 117 11.76 11.14 6.01
C GLY A 117 11.01 11.50 7.30
N ARG A 118 9.89 12.24 7.20
CA ARG A 118 9.03 12.55 8.35
C ARG A 118 8.41 11.30 8.97
N LEU A 119 7.95 10.36 8.13
CA LEU A 119 7.41 9.07 8.57
C LEU A 119 8.49 8.26 9.30
N MET A 120 9.69 8.12 8.72
CA MET A 120 10.82 7.41 9.32
C MET A 120 11.29 8.04 10.64
N ALA A 121 11.11 9.36 10.79
CA ALA A 121 11.43 10.10 12.00
C ALA A 121 10.23 10.23 12.97
N ALA A 122 9.16 9.43 12.82
CA ALA A 122 8.14 9.35 13.85
C ALA A 122 8.77 8.84 15.18
N PRO A 123 8.42 9.41 16.35
CA PRO A 123 7.31 10.33 16.63
C PRO A 123 7.71 11.84 16.72
N PHE A 124 8.83 12.25 16.13
CA PHE A 124 9.42 13.57 16.39
C PHE A 124 8.69 14.73 15.71
N PHE A 125 8.00 14.49 14.59
CA PHE A 125 7.24 15.50 13.84
C PHE A 125 5.73 15.39 14.07
N SER A 126 5.00 16.49 13.85
CA SER A 126 3.54 16.43 13.73
C SER A 126 3.15 15.57 12.52
N VAL A 127 2.02 14.88 12.62
CA VAL A 127 1.56 13.92 11.60
C VAL A 127 0.52 14.59 10.71
N SER A 128 0.85 14.83 9.44
CA SER A 128 -0.13 15.27 8.44
C SER A 128 -0.83 14.08 7.79
N PHE A 129 -1.87 14.34 6.97
CA PHE A 129 -2.58 13.28 6.25
C PHE A 129 -1.64 12.49 5.34
N ALA A 130 -0.71 13.16 4.64
CA ALA A 130 0.27 12.50 3.78
C ALA A 130 1.17 11.52 4.55
N ASP A 131 1.66 11.90 5.74
CA ASP A 131 2.50 11.02 6.56
C ASP A 131 1.69 9.80 7.06
N PHE A 132 0.43 10.04 7.46
CA PHE A 132 -0.51 8.99 7.88
C PHE A 132 -0.77 8.01 6.73
N TRP A 133 -1.11 8.55 5.56
CA TRP A 133 -1.49 7.77 4.38
C TRP A 133 -0.31 6.93 3.91
N LEU A 134 0.88 7.52 3.78
CA LEU A 134 2.09 6.81 3.34
C LEU A 134 2.46 5.68 4.31
N GLY A 135 2.32 5.91 5.61
CA GLY A 135 2.58 4.85 6.59
C GLY A 135 1.63 3.65 6.46
N ASP A 136 0.36 3.89 6.08
CA ASP A 136 -0.57 2.79 5.76
C ASP A 136 -0.21 2.06 4.47
N GLN A 137 0.37 2.75 3.48
CA GLN A 137 0.95 2.11 2.29
C GLN A 137 2.13 1.21 2.69
N PHE A 138 3.02 1.69 3.58
CA PHE A 138 4.17 0.92 4.03
C PHE A 138 3.78 -0.38 4.74
N ASN A 139 2.66 -0.39 5.48
CA ASN A 139 2.17 -1.62 6.11
C ASN A 139 1.81 -2.69 5.07
N SER A 140 1.26 -2.28 3.93
CA SER A 140 0.96 -3.16 2.79
C SER A 140 2.19 -3.51 1.96
N MET A 141 3.34 -2.85 2.20
CA MET A 141 4.62 -3.10 1.54
C MET A 141 5.67 -3.75 2.44
N THR A 142 5.28 -4.33 3.58
CA THR A 142 6.22 -4.98 4.52
C THR A 142 7.18 -5.96 3.85
N ILE A 143 6.69 -6.72 2.86
CA ILE A 143 7.47 -7.64 2.05
C ILE A 143 8.57 -6.95 1.22
N VAL A 144 8.33 -5.73 0.73
CA VAL A 144 9.34 -4.94 -0.01
C VAL A 144 10.49 -4.56 0.92
N PHE A 145 10.21 -4.20 2.17
CA PHE A 145 11.25 -3.91 3.16
C PHE A 145 12.09 -5.15 3.49
N ALA A 146 11.44 -6.31 3.68
CA ALA A 146 12.12 -7.58 3.92
C ALA A 146 13.02 -7.97 2.72
N ASP A 147 12.50 -7.86 1.49
CA ASP A 147 13.25 -8.11 0.27
C ASP A 147 14.44 -7.16 0.12
N PHE A 148 14.25 -5.88 0.39
CA PHE A 148 15.33 -4.89 0.32
C PHE A 148 16.46 -5.23 1.29
N LYS A 149 16.12 -5.62 2.53
CA LYS A 149 17.11 -6.09 3.51
C LYS A 149 17.83 -7.35 3.02
N ASN A 150 17.09 -8.33 2.48
CA ASN A 150 17.68 -9.58 1.99
C ASN A 150 18.58 -9.35 0.76
N LEU A 151 18.19 -8.43 -0.12
CA LEU A 151 18.98 -7.96 -1.25
C LEU A 151 20.29 -7.30 -0.79
N LEU A 152 20.20 -6.39 0.19
CA LEU A 152 21.37 -5.73 0.75
C LEU A 152 22.34 -6.75 1.36
N CYS A 153 21.84 -7.68 2.17
CA CYS A 153 22.66 -8.76 2.74
C CYS A 153 23.30 -9.62 1.64
N PHE A 154 22.54 -9.99 0.60
CA PHE A 154 23.05 -10.80 -0.50
C PHE A 154 24.23 -10.12 -1.21
N TYR A 155 24.10 -8.85 -1.61
CA TYR A 155 25.16 -8.15 -2.32
C TYR A 155 26.37 -7.82 -1.45
N VAL A 156 26.17 -7.52 -0.17
CA VAL A 156 27.27 -7.28 0.77
C VAL A 156 28.08 -8.55 1.02
N ARG A 157 27.42 -9.72 1.17
CA ARG A 157 28.08 -11.00 1.45
C ARG A 157 28.51 -11.76 0.18
N ASN A 158 28.05 -11.34 -1.01
CA ASN A 158 28.41 -11.92 -2.31
C ASN A 158 29.00 -10.87 -3.28
N PRO A 159 30.12 -10.21 -2.94
CA PRO A 159 30.68 -9.10 -3.73
C PRO A 159 31.18 -9.53 -5.13
N PHE A 160 31.48 -10.82 -5.31
CA PHE A 160 31.95 -11.38 -6.58
C PHE A 160 30.84 -12.02 -7.43
N PHE A 161 29.56 -11.81 -7.06
CA PHE A 161 28.40 -12.36 -7.77
C PHE A 161 28.49 -13.88 -8.00
N SER A 162 28.99 -14.62 -7.01
CA SER A 162 29.11 -16.08 -7.07
C SER A 162 27.73 -16.72 -7.17
N GLU A 163 27.53 -17.58 -8.17
CA GLU A 163 26.31 -18.36 -8.38
C GLU A 163 26.09 -19.43 -7.30
N ASN A 164 27.16 -19.81 -6.60
CA ASN A 164 27.09 -20.78 -5.51
C ASN A 164 26.59 -20.17 -4.19
N TYR A 165 26.48 -18.84 -4.10
CA TYR A 165 26.00 -18.17 -2.90
C TYR A 165 24.48 -18.33 -2.77
N LYS A 166 24.04 -19.01 -1.71
CA LYS A 166 22.62 -19.25 -1.43
C LYS A 166 21.98 -18.02 -0.77
N HIS A 167 20.98 -17.44 -1.43
CA HIS A 167 20.17 -16.32 -0.89
C HIS A 167 19.60 -16.61 0.50
N GLN A 168 19.22 -17.86 0.76
CA GLN A 168 18.62 -18.31 2.02
C GLN A 168 19.51 -18.03 3.25
N LYS A 169 20.83 -17.89 3.10
CA LYS A 169 21.71 -17.54 4.23
C LYS A 169 21.28 -16.22 4.90
N CYS A 170 20.93 -15.21 4.11
CA CYS A 170 20.46 -13.92 4.61
C CYS A 170 19.06 -13.97 5.25
N GLU A 171 18.28 -14.99 4.94
CA GLU A 171 16.95 -15.19 5.51
C GLU A 171 17.02 -15.95 6.85
N VAL A 172 17.90 -16.96 6.93
CA VAL A 172 18.00 -17.86 8.08
C VAL A 172 18.94 -17.33 9.16
N GLU A 173 20.10 -16.79 8.80
CA GLU A 173 21.10 -16.34 9.78
C GLU A 173 20.69 -15.02 10.46
N ASP A 174 19.92 -14.18 9.77
CA ASP A 174 19.55 -12.84 10.24
C ASP A 174 18.06 -12.77 10.66
N PHE A 175 17.55 -13.81 11.32
CA PHE A 175 16.11 -13.92 11.67
C PHE A 175 15.62 -12.78 12.58
N ALA A 176 16.45 -12.32 13.53
CA ALA A 176 16.10 -11.19 14.39
C ALA A 176 15.99 -9.88 13.60
N ILE A 177 16.88 -9.66 12.63
CA ILE A 177 16.84 -8.49 11.75
C ILE A 177 15.61 -8.57 10.84
N ASN A 178 15.26 -9.76 10.33
CA ASN A 178 14.03 -9.96 9.57
C ASN A 178 12.78 -9.59 10.37
N ALA A 179 12.73 -9.99 11.64
CA ALA A 179 11.64 -9.63 12.54
C ALA A 179 11.57 -8.10 12.75
N CYS A 180 12.71 -7.44 13.01
CA CYS A 180 12.76 -5.98 13.18
C CYS A 180 12.29 -5.23 11.93
N VAL A 181 12.77 -5.63 10.74
CA VAL A 181 12.37 -5.01 9.47
C VAL A 181 10.89 -5.25 9.17
N SER A 182 10.36 -6.44 9.50
CA SER A 182 8.94 -6.74 9.34
C SER A 182 8.05 -5.93 10.30
N CYS A 183 8.56 -5.63 11.50
CA CYS A 183 7.87 -4.78 12.48
C CYS A 183 7.89 -3.29 12.11
N LEU A 184 8.83 -2.86 11.28
CA LEU A 184 9.10 -1.44 11.04
C LEU A 184 7.86 -0.67 10.56
N PRO A 185 7.10 -1.11 9.53
CA PRO A 185 5.92 -0.36 9.10
C PRO A 185 4.85 -0.19 10.18
N ALA A 186 4.60 -1.23 10.98
CA ALA A 186 3.65 -1.19 12.08
C ALA A 186 4.14 -0.29 13.22
N TRP A 187 5.44 -0.32 13.51
CA TRP A 187 6.08 0.56 14.50
C TRP A 187 5.95 2.04 14.11
N LEU A 188 6.23 2.39 12.85
CA LEU A 188 6.12 3.78 12.38
C LEU A 188 4.70 4.31 12.58
N ARG A 189 3.67 3.51 12.24
CA ARG A 189 2.27 3.88 12.45
C ARG A 189 1.89 3.95 13.92
N PHE A 190 2.34 3.01 14.73
CA PHE A 190 2.16 3.04 16.17
C PHE A 190 2.73 4.34 16.77
N ALA A 191 3.97 4.69 16.42
CA ALA A 191 4.64 5.90 16.88
C ALA A 191 3.90 7.18 16.42
N GLN A 192 3.43 7.24 15.18
CA GLN A 192 2.59 8.34 14.69
C GLN A 192 1.28 8.47 15.48
N CYS A 193 0.61 7.36 15.79
CA CYS A 193 -0.63 7.39 16.55
C CYS A 193 -0.40 7.89 17.99
N LEU A 194 0.68 7.48 18.65
CA LEU A 194 1.07 8.01 19.96
C LEU A 194 1.40 9.51 19.89
N ARG A 195 2.06 9.94 18.81
CA ARG A 195 2.34 11.36 18.58
C ARG A 195 1.05 12.17 18.43
N GLN A 196 0.11 11.69 17.63
CA GLN A 196 -1.19 12.36 17.46
C GLN A 196 -1.99 12.40 18.77
N TYR A 197 -1.94 11.35 19.60
CA TYR A 197 -2.53 11.37 20.93
C TYR A 197 -1.91 12.46 21.81
N ARG A 198 -0.57 12.56 21.82
CA ARG A 198 0.14 13.57 22.60
C ARG A 198 -0.22 14.99 22.18
N ASP A 199 -0.33 15.25 20.88
CA ASP A 199 -0.66 16.58 20.34
C ASP A 199 -2.14 16.96 20.57
N ASN A 200 -3.07 16.02 20.43
CA ASN A 200 -4.52 16.31 20.45
C ASN A 200 -5.23 15.93 21.77
N ARG A 201 -4.60 15.11 22.62
CA ARG A 201 -5.13 14.59 23.89
C ARG A 201 -6.47 13.83 23.79
N LYS A 202 -6.82 13.34 22.60
CA LYS A 202 -8.02 12.51 22.37
C LYS A 202 -7.66 11.03 22.27
N SER A 203 -8.22 10.19 23.14
CA SER A 203 -7.93 8.75 23.11
C SER A 203 -8.45 8.07 21.84
N HIS A 204 -9.67 8.38 21.41
CA HIS A 204 -10.18 7.95 20.11
C HIS A 204 -10.12 9.13 19.12
N PRO A 205 -9.63 8.93 17.88
CA PRO A 205 -9.20 7.67 17.28
C PRO A 205 -7.75 7.25 17.57
N TYR A 206 -6.92 8.10 18.19
CA TYR A 206 -5.46 7.95 18.16
C TYR A 206 -4.92 6.73 18.94
N LEU A 207 -5.25 6.56 20.22
CA LEU A 207 -4.81 5.40 21.01
C LEU A 207 -5.46 4.09 20.55
N THR A 208 -6.71 4.14 20.11
CA THR A 208 -7.36 2.96 19.51
C THR A 208 -6.62 2.53 18.25
N ASN A 209 -6.23 3.47 17.38
CA ASN A 209 -5.43 3.16 16.20
C ASN A 209 -4.02 2.66 16.56
N ALA A 210 -3.40 3.22 17.59
CA ALA A 210 -2.12 2.70 18.11
C ALA A 210 -2.28 1.23 18.55
N GLY A 211 -3.36 0.91 19.28
CA GLY A 211 -3.69 -0.45 19.69
C GLY A 211 -3.80 -1.41 18.49
N LYS A 212 -4.42 -0.98 17.39
CA LYS A 212 -4.49 -1.76 16.13
C LYS A 212 -3.10 -2.15 15.65
N TYR A 213 -2.18 -1.20 15.48
CA TYR A 213 -0.82 -1.52 15.00
C TYR A 213 0.00 -2.30 16.03
N ALA A 214 -0.25 -2.11 17.33
CA ALA A 214 0.42 -2.87 18.38
C ALA A 214 0.14 -4.37 18.31
N THR A 215 -1.02 -4.80 17.77
CA THR A 215 -1.34 -6.23 17.56
C THR A 215 -0.41 -6.93 16.58
N VAL A 216 0.31 -6.19 15.73
CA VAL A 216 1.23 -6.74 14.74
C VAL A 216 2.52 -7.25 15.41
N PHE A 217 2.99 -6.61 16.49
CA PHE A 217 4.23 -7.00 17.17
C PHE A 217 4.22 -8.45 17.70
N PRO A 218 3.21 -8.90 18.48
CA PRO A 218 3.17 -10.29 18.91
C PRO A 218 2.97 -11.25 17.74
N THR A 219 2.26 -10.84 16.68
CA THR A 219 2.12 -11.65 15.46
C THR A 219 3.48 -11.96 14.84
N ILE A 220 4.35 -10.96 14.70
CA ILE A 220 5.69 -11.14 14.12
C ILE A 220 6.61 -11.90 15.09
N LEU A 221 6.54 -11.60 16.39
CA LEU A 221 7.31 -12.31 17.41
C LEU A 221 7.02 -13.82 17.37
N PHE A 222 5.75 -14.21 17.42
CA PHE A 222 5.38 -15.63 17.42
C PHE A 222 5.60 -16.30 16.06
N ALA A 223 5.46 -15.59 14.93
CA ALA A 223 5.88 -16.11 13.63
C ALA A 223 7.39 -16.41 13.59
N THR A 224 8.20 -15.54 14.20
CA THR A 224 9.66 -15.70 14.27
C THR A 224 10.04 -16.87 15.18
N LEU A 225 9.46 -16.94 16.39
CA LEU A 225 9.71 -18.03 17.33
C LEU A 225 9.24 -19.38 16.77
N MET A 226 8.07 -19.43 16.13
CA MET A 226 7.55 -20.64 15.49
C MET A 226 8.53 -21.20 14.45
N ASN A 227 9.18 -20.34 13.66
CA ASN A 227 10.17 -20.78 12.68
C ASN A 227 11.54 -21.11 13.30
N ALA A 228 11.99 -20.33 14.29
CA ALA A 228 13.27 -20.54 14.95
C ALA A 228 13.33 -21.86 15.74
N TYR A 229 12.22 -22.21 16.40
CA TYR A 229 12.09 -23.42 17.21
C TYR A 229 11.40 -24.57 16.44
N ARG A 230 11.32 -24.49 15.12
CA ARG A 230 10.56 -25.46 14.30
C ARG A 230 11.05 -26.89 14.49
N ASP A 231 12.37 -27.08 14.51
CA ASP A 231 13.02 -28.39 14.54
C ASP A 231 13.10 -29.00 15.95
N GLU A 232 12.74 -28.22 16.99
CA GLU A 232 12.70 -28.70 18.38
C GLU A 232 11.40 -29.45 18.72
N TYR A 233 10.40 -29.44 17.84
CA TYR A 233 9.12 -30.12 18.04
C TYR A 233 8.91 -31.24 17.01
N GLU A 234 8.42 -32.40 17.45
CA GLU A 234 8.17 -33.57 16.59
C GLU A 234 7.25 -33.28 15.40
N THR A 235 6.25 -32.42 15.59
CA THR A 235 5.34 -32.00 14.54
C THR A 235 5.09 -30.51 14.62
N PHE A 236 4.83 -29.90 13.46
CA PHE A 236 4.53 -28.47 13.37
C PHE A 236 3.36 -28.05 14.27
N PHE A 237 2.34 -28.91 14.42
CA PHE A 237 1.17 -28.65 15.25
C PHE A 237 1.41 -28.74 16.76
N LYS A 238 2.49 -29.41 17.20
CA LYS A 238 2.90 -29.47 18.61
C LYS A 238 3.68 -28.23 19.06
N ASN A 239 4.11 -27.37 18.13
CA ASN A 239 4.79 -26.13 18.45
C ASN A 239 3.81 -25.13 19.11
N PRO A 240 3.99 -24.73 20.38
CA PRO A 240 3.08 -23.80 21.06
C PRO A 240 3.08 -22.40 20.43
N PHE A 241 4.20 -21.98 19.83
CA PHE A 241 4.29 -20.67 19.17
C PHE A 241 3.39 -20.58 17.93
N LEU A 242 3.04 -21.71 17.30
CA LEU A 242 2.06 -21.76 16.22
C LEU A 242 0.69 -21.24 16.68
N TRP A 243 0.22 -21.73 17.84
CA TRP A 243 -1.10 -21.36 18.37
C TRP A 243 -1.13 -19.92 18.85
N CYS A 244 -0.03 -19.45 19.46
CA CYS A 244 0.13 -18.03 19.77
C CYS A 244 0.11 -17.17 18.49
N PHE A 245 0.83 -17.57 17.44
CA PHE A 245 0.81 -16.88 16.14
C PHE A 245 -0.61 -16.79 15.57
N ILE A 246 -1.33 -17.91 15.48
CA ILE A 246 -2.71 -17.95 14.96
C ILE A 246 -3.62 -17.04 15.78
N CYS A 247 -3.53 -17.07 17.11
CA CYS A 247 -4.33 -16.23 18.00
C CYS A 247 -4.10 -14.73 17.75
N PHE A 248 -2.83 -14.29 17.79
CA PHE A 248 -2.52 -12.87 17.57
C PHE A 248 -2.76 -12.43 16.12
N LYS A 249 -2.55 -13.31 15.14
CA LYS A 249 -2.89 -13.05 13.74
C LYS A 249 -4.40 -12.86 13.55
N MET A 250 -5.23 -13.67 14.20
CA MET A 250 -6.69 -13.50 14.21
C MET A 250 -7.10 -12.17 14.84
N ILE A 251 -6.57 -11.83 16.02
CA ILE A 251 -6.85 -10.56 16.70
C ILE A 251 -6.47 -9.37 15.80
N SER A 252 -5.27 -9.40 15.22
CA SER A 252 -4.79 -8.34 14.32
C SER A 252 -5.65 -8.21 13.06
N THR A 253 -6.09 -9.34 12.50
CA THR A 253 -6.94 -9.37 11.31
C THR A 253 -8.33 -8.79 11.59
N ILE A 254 -8.97 -9.21 12.68
CA ILE A 254 -10.31 -8.72 13.07
C ILE A 254 -10.26 -7.24 13.42
N TYR A 255 -9.27 -6.80 14.21
CA TYR A 255 -9.14 -5.39 14.56
C TYR A 255 -8.84 -4.55 13.31
N GLY A 256 -7.94 -5.01 12.43
CA GLY A 256 -7.67 -4.34 11.17
C GLY A 256 -8.91 -4.22 10.27
N LEU A 257 -9.71 -5.28 10.15
CA LEU A 257 -10.94 -5.27 9.36
C LEU A 257 -11.97 -4.29 9.93
N ALA A 258 -12.19 -4.35 11.25
CA ALA A 258 -13.08 -3.42 11.93
C ALA A 258 -12.62 -1.97 11.75
N TRP A 259 -11.31 -1.71 11.84
CA TRP A 259 -10.76 -0.37 11.65
C TRP A 259 -10.94 0.15 10.23
N ASP A 260 -10.69 -0.66 9.21
CA ASP A 260 -10.90 -0.24 7.82
C ASP A 260 -12.36 0.17 7.60
N ILE A 261 -13.30 -0.68 8.02
CA ILE A 261 -14.73 -0.47 7.78
C ILE A 261 -15.28 0.70 8.60
N LEU A 262 -15.01 0.72 9.90
CA LEU A 262 -15.62 1.68 10.83
C LEU A 262 -14.81 2.97 10.95
N GLY A 263 -13.48 2.88 10.97
CA GLY A 263 -12.58 4.01 11.13
C GLY A 263 -12.26 4.68 9.79
N ASP A 264 -11.57 3.97 8.91
CA ASP A 264 -11.03 4.56 7.67
C ASP A 264 -12.11 4.89 6.65
N PHE A 265 -13.11 4.02 6.49
CA PHE A 265 -14.23 4.22 5.56
C PHE A 265 -15.43 4.92 6.22
N GLY A 266 -15.54 4.86 7.55
CA GLY A 266 -16.66 5.49 8.27
C GLY A 266 -18.03 4.90 7.93
N LEU A 267 -18.08 3.61 7.58
CA LEU A 267 -19.29 2.89 7.19
C LEU A 267 -20.07 2.39 8.41
N PHE A 268 -21.18 1.68 8.19
CA PHE A 268 -22.08 1.14 9.21
C PHE A 268 -22.79 2.21 10.06
N LYS A 269 -23.13 3.36 9.45
CA LYS A 269 -23.87 4.45 10.12
C LYS A 269 -25.37 4.40 9.84
N VAL A 270 -25.76 3.98 8.64
CA VAL A 270 -27.16 3.94 8.20
C VAL A 270 -27.74 2.54 8.37
N CYS A 271 -28.73 2.40 9.25
CA CYS A 271 -29.40 1.11 9.55
C CYS A 271 -30.81 0.97 8.92
N LYS A 272 -31.29 1.98 8.17
CA LYS A 272 -32.60 1.97 7.50
C LYS A 272 -32.47 2.64 6.11
N LYS A 273 -33.21 2.16 5.09
CA LYS A 273 -33.23 2.54 3.65
C LYS A 273 -32.36 1.68 2.72
N ASP A 274 -32.44 1.88 1.40
CA ASP A 274 -31.68 1.21 0.31
C ASP A 274 -30.14 1.37 0.35
N ARG A 275 -29.58 1.76 1.50
CA ARG A 275 -28.14 2.02 1.75
C ARG A 275 -27.73 1.46 3.11
N ILE A 276 -28.21 0.28 3.45
CA ILE A 276 -27.91 -0.40 4.72
C ILE A 276 -26.39 -0.58 4.82
N PHE A 277 -25.83 -0.24 5.98
CA PHE A 277 -24.40 -0.30 6.32
C PHE A 277 -23.50 0.72 5.63
N LEU A 278 -24.05 1.67 4.86
CA LEU A 278 -23.29 2.77 4.30
C LEU A 278 -23.35 4.01 5.21
N ARG A 279 -22.71 5.09 4.75
CA ARG A 279 -22.84 6.44 5.31
C ARG A 279 -23.80 7.28 4.45
N GLU A 280 -24.21 8.44 4.95
CA GLU A 280 -25.21 9.29 4.29
C GLU A 280 -24.67 9.84 2.95
N ASP A 281 -23.49 10.46 3.01
CA ASP A 281 -22.80 11.01 1.85
C ASP A 281 -21.81 9.99 1.25
N VAL A 282 -22.07 9.59 0.02
CA VAL A 282 -21.21 8.69 -0.76
C VAL A 282 -21.04 9.24 -2.17
N ILE A 283 -19.81 9.22 -2.68
CA ILE A 283 -19.47 9.67 -4.03
C ILE A 283 -19.54 8.51 -5.04
N TYR A 284 -19.10 7.32 -4.65
CA TYR A 284 -19.09 6.15 -5.53
C TYR A 284 -20.44 5.42 -5.54
N SER A 285 -20.61 4.48 -6.48
CA SER A 285 -21.82 3.66 -6.55
C SER A 285 -21.95 2.75 -5.31
N LYS A 286 -23.18 2.45 -4.88
CA LYS A 286 -23.44 1.57 -3.72
C LYS A 286 -22.77 0.19 -3.88
N ASN A 287 -22.83 -0.35 -5.09
CA ASN A 287 -22.24 -1.65 -5.42
C ASN A 287 -20.72 -1.67 -5.20
N PHE A 288 -20.04 -0.55 -5.46
CA PHE A 288 -18.61 -0.42 -5.20
C PHE A 288 -18.29 -0.53 -3.70
N TYR A 289 -19.08 0.08 -2.81
CA TYR A 289 -18.88 -0.07 -1.36
C TYR A 289 -19.12 -1.50 -0.88
N TYR A 290 -20.18 -2.16 -1.36
CA TYR A 290 -20.43 -3.55 -0.99
C TYR A 290 -19.34 -4.49 -1.50
N PHE A 291 -18.86 -4.29 -2.74
CA PHE A 291 -17.70 -4.98 -3.26
C PHE A 291 -16.47 -4.78 -2.37
N LEU A 292 -16.16 -3.53 -1.99
CA LEU A 292 -15.02 -3.20 -1.14
C LEU A 292 -15.12 -3.80 0.27
N ILE A 293 -16.31 -3.89 0.86
CA ILE A 293 -16.49 -4.59 2.15
C ILE A 293 -16.14 -6.08 2.01
N ILE A 294 -16.65 -6.73 0.95
CA ILE A 294 -16.42 -8.16 0.70
C ILE A 294 -14.95 -8.42 0.38
N GLU A 295 -14.37 -7.66 -0.55
CA GLU A 295 -12.99 -7.77 -0.99
C GLU A 295 -12.03 -7.58 0.20
N ASN A 296 -12.24 -6.53 1.02
CA ASN A 296 -11.39 -6.28 2.17
C ASN A 296 -11.49 -7.39 3.21
N CYS A 297 -12.68 -7.98 3.40
CA CYS A 297 -12.85 -9.13 4.28
C CYS A 297 -12.08 -10.35 3.75
N VAL A 298 -12.30 -10.73 2.49
CA VAL A 298 -11.65 -11.88 1.85
C VAL A 298 -10.13 -11.74 1.89
N LEU A 299 -9.58 -10.59 1.47
CA LEU A 299 -8.13 -10.40 1.42
C LEU A 299 -7.49 -10.27 2.81
N ARG A 300 -8.19 -9.73 3.82
CA ARG A 300 -7.68 -9.72 5.20
C ARG A 300 -7.60 -11.12 5.80
N PHE A 301 -8.54 -12.00 5.47
CA PHE A 301 -8.53 -13.40 5.90
C PHE A 301 -7.76 -14.33 4.95
N PHE A 302 -7.13 -13.81 3.90
CA PHE A 302 -6.40 -14.62 2.92
C PHE A 302 -5.30 -15.48 3.55
N TRP A 303 -4.72 -15.04 4.67
CA TRP A 303 -3.73 -15.82 5.42
C TRP A 303 -4.25 -17.18 5.89
N ILE A 304 -5.58 -17.35 6.09
CA ILE A 304 -6.19 -18.65 6.44
C ILE A 304 -5.99 -19.67 5.30
N PHE A 305 -5.91 -19.21 4.05
CA PHE A 305 -5.60 -20.05 2.90
C PHE A 305 -4.09 -20.15 2.64
N ASP A 306 -3.39 -19.01 2.61
CA ASP A 306 -1.95 -18.92 2.36
C ASP A 306 -1.15 -19.81 3.35
N PHE A 307 -1.42 -19.64 4.65
CA PHE A 307 -0.62 -20.27 5.70
C PHE A 307 -0.63 -21.81 5.64
N PRO A 308 -1.77 -22.53 5.57
CA PRO A 308 -1.78 -23.98 5.39
C PRO A 308 -1.15 -24.45 4.09
N MET A 309 -1.33 -23.72 2.98
CA MET A 309 -0.75 -24.09 1.68
C MET A 309 0.78 -24.09 1.71
N VAL A 310 1.39 -23.15 2.44
CA VAL A 310 2.83 -23.11 2.67
C VAL A 310 3.25 -24.14 3.72
N ALA A 311 2.53 -24.25 4.85
CA ALA A 311 2.89 -25.17 5.93
C ALA A 311 2.86 -26.65 5.50
N LEU A 312 1.89 -27.02 4.66
CA LEU A 312 1.75 -28.36 4.08
C LEU A 312 2.60 -28.57 2.82
N SER A 313 3.42 -27.58 2.44
CA SER A 313 4.30 -27.63 1.27
C SER A 313 3.59 -27.84 -0.08
N TYR A 314 2.29 -27.51 -0.18
CA TYR A 314 1.56 -27.55 -1.46
C TYR A 314 2.01 -26.44 -2.41
N VAL A 315 2.39 -25.28 -1.88
CA VAL A 315 2.92 -24.15 -2.65
C VAL A 315 4.25 -23.71 -2.05
N ASN A 316 5.21 -23.38 -2.92
CA ASN A 316 6.49 -22.82 -2.47
C ASN A 316 6.25 -21.47 -1.76
N PHE A 317 6.84 -21.30 -0.57
CA PHE A 317 6.64 -20.10 0.24
C PHE A 317 6.96 -18.80 -0.50
N ARG A 318 7.99 -18.78 -1.37
CA ARG A 318 8.37 -17.57 -2.14
C ARG A 318 7.29 -17.18 -3.14
N ILE A 319 6.65 -18.16 -3.76
CA ILE A 319 5.54 -17.95 -4.69
C ILE A 319 4.33 -17.43 -3.90
N MET A 320 3.99 -18.08 -2.80
CA MET A 320 2.83 -17.67 -2.00
C MET A 320 3.00 -16.27 -1.41
N GLU A 321 4.17 -15.94 -0.85
CA GLU A 321 4.48 -14.57 -0.43
C GLU A 321 4.37 -13.56 -1.57
N SER A 322 4.73 -13.96 -2.80
CA SER A 322 4.59 -13.10 -3.99
C SER A 322 3.13 -12.88 -4.40
N ILE A 323 2.26 -13.87 -4.15
CA ILE A 323 0.82 -13.73 -4.38
C ILE A 323 0.21 -12.87 -3.26
N SER A 324 0.49 -13.21 -2.00
CA SER A 324 -0.02 -12.49 -0.82
C SER A 324 0.39 -11.01 -0.82
N GLY A 325 1.64 -10.70 -1.19
CA GLY A 325 2.10 -9.32 -1.30
C GLY A 325 1.40 -8.53 -2.40
N LEU A 326 1.18 -9.13 -3.58
CA LEU A 326 0.44 -8.49 -4.67
C LEU A 326 -1.03 -8.24 -4.28
N LEU A 327 -1.69 -9.22 -3.66
CA LEU A 327 -3.06 -9.07 -3.17
C LEU A 327 -3.17 -7.96 -2.12
N GLU A 328 -2.21 -7.86 -1.20
CA GLU A 328 -2.20 -6.79 -0.18
C GLU A 328 -2.00 -5.40 -0.80
N ILE A 329 -1.20 -5.27 -1.88
CA ILE A 329 -1.06 -4.03 -2.64
C ILE A 329 -2.39 -3.67 -3.35
N ILE A 330 -3.06 -4.65 -3.98
CA ILE A 330 -4.36 -4.45 -4.64
C ILE A 330 -5.42 -4.01 -3.61
N ARG A 331 -5.46 -4.65 -2.44
CA ARG A 331 -6.34 -4.29 -1.33
C ARG A 331 -6.15 -2.83 -0.93
N ARG A 332 -4.89 -2.41 -0.77
CA ARG A 332 -4.56 -1.02 -0.41
C ARG A 332 -4.92 -0.03 -1.52
N TYR A 333 -4.75 -0.43 -2.78
CA TYR A 333 -5.19 0.33 -3.94
C TYR A 333 -6.72 0.58 -3.92
N ILE A 334 -7.52 -0.43 -3.59
CA ILE A 334 -8.98 -0.28 -3.46
C ILE A 334 -9.33 0.60 -2.24
N TRP A 335 -8.67 0.38 -1.10
CA TRP A 335 -8.83 1.17 0.12
C TRP A 335 -8.58 2.67 -0.11
N ASN A 336 -7.61 3.03 -0.96
CA ASN A 336 -7.24 4.41 -1.28
C ASN A 336 -8.44 5.22 -1.82
N TYR A 337 -9.33 4.63 -2.61
CA TYR A 337 -10.52 5.32 -3.14
C TYR A 337 -11.44 5.82 -2.04
N VAL A 338 -11.83 4.93 -1.12
CA VAL A 338 -12.80 5.28 -0.08
C VAL A 338 -12.15 6.05 1.06
N ARG A 339 -10.86 5.82 1.36
CA ARG A 339 -10.17 6.60 2.39
C ARG A 339 -10.06 8.08 2.02
N LEU A 340 -9.61 8.39 0.80
CA LEU A 340 -9.48 9.78 0.37
C LEU A 340 -10.84 10.45 0.20
N GLU A 341 -11.83 9.70 -0.27
CA GLU A 341 -13.19 10.20 -0.36
C GLU A 341 -13.77 10.52 1.04
N ASN A 342 -13.52 9.67 2.04
CA ASN A 342 -13.90 9.97 3.43
C ASN A 342 -13.22 11.25 3.95
N GLU A 343 -11.93 11.42 3.66
CA GLU A 343 -11.19 12.63 4.04
C GLU A 343 -11.71 13.88 3.33
N HIS A 344 -12.04 13.75 2.05
CA HIS A 344 -12.63 14.81 1.25
C HIS A 344 -13.95 15.29 1.86
N LEU A 345 -14.87 14.36 2.14
CA LEU A 345 -16.16 14.69 2.75
C LEU A 345 -15.99 15.32 4.14
N TYR A 346 -15.02 14.84 4.93
CA TYR A 346 -14.69 15.46 6.22
C TYR A 346 -14.21 16.92 6.06
N ASN A 347 -13.33 17.19 5.09
CA ASN A 347 -12.85 18.54 4.80
C ASN A 347 -13.95 19.47 4.27
N VAL A 348 -14.87 18.96 3.44
CA VAL A 348 -16.06 19.69 2.98
C VAL A 348 -16.96 20.05 4.16
N GLY A 349 -17.23 19.10 5.07
CA GLY A 349 -18.03 19.33 6.27
C GLY A 349 -17.42 20.33 7.26
N GLN A 350 -16.10 20.57 7.18
CA GLN A 350 -15.38 21.59 7.95
C GLN A 350 -15.15 22.90 7.16
N TYR A 351 -15.78 23.06 5.99
CA TYR A 351 -15.64 24.21 5.08
C TYR A 351 -14.21 24.48 4.59
N ARG A 352 -13.33 23.46 4.64
CA ARG A 352 -11.95 23.54 4.11
C ARG A 352 -11.87 23.20 2.62
N ALA A 353 -12.92 22.58 2.09
CA ALA A 353 -13.09 22.30 0.66
C ALA A 353 -14.52 22.67 0.25
N VAL A 354 -14.67 23.15 -0.99
CA VAL A 354 -16.00 23.40 -1.59
C VAL A 354 -16.45 22.12 -2.27
N ARG A 355 -17.73 21.76 -2.11
CA ARG A 355 -18.34 20.69 -2.90
C ARG A 355 -18.52 21.22 -4.32
N ASP A 356 -17.85 20.62 -5.30
CA ASP A 356 -18.17 20.91 -6.70
C ASP A 356 -19.61 20.49 -6.94
N ILE A 357 -20.51 21.48 -7.04
CA ILE A 357 -21.87 21.26 -7.48
C ILE A 357 -21.74 21.00 -8.98
N PHE A 358 -22.01 19.78 -9.42
CA PHE A 358 -22.24 19.51 -10.83
C PHE A 358 -23.49 20.31 -11.24
N ILE A 359 -23.27 21.54 -11.69
CA ILE A 359 -24.27 22.29 -12.43
C ILE A 359 -24.31 21.55 -13.77
N ALA A 360 -25.31 20.69 -13.95
CA ALA A 360 -25.68 20.27 -15.29
C ALA A 360 -25.83 21.57 -16.11
N PRO A 361 -25.24 21.66 -17.31
CA PRO A 361 -25.51 22.80 -18.18
C PRO A 361 -27.03 22.97 -18.21
N LEU A 362 -27.51 24.15 -17.83
CA LEU A 362 -28.88 24.50 -18.12
C LEU A 362 -28.97 24.38 -19.64
N GLU A 363 -29.66 23.35 -20.14
CA GLU A 363 -30.12 23.35 -21.52
C GLU A 363 -30.81 24.70 -21.74
N ASP A 364 -30.37 25.39 -22.78
CA ASP A 364 -30.60 26.81 -23.02
C ASP A 364 -32.02 27.25 -22.61
N PHE A 365 -32.07 28.14 -21.61
CA PHE A 365 -33.31 28.86 -21.26
C PHE A 365 -33.83 29.73 -22.42
N ASP A 366 -33.09 29.80 -23.54
CA ASP A 366 -33.46 30.54 -24.74
C ASP A 366 -34.54 29.82 -25.58
N GLU A 367 -34.85 28.52 -25.37
CA GLU A 367 -35.93 27.83 -26.10
C GLU A 367 -37.34 28.00 -25.47
N LEU A 368 -37.46 28.59 -24.27
CA LEU A 368 -38.74 28.81 -23.60
C LEU A 368 -39.33 30.22 -23.81
N GLU A 369 -38.51 31.21 -24.15
CA GLU A 369 -38.99 32.55 -24.52
C GLU A 369 -39.50 32.62 -25.97
N ASP A 370 -38.96 31.81 -26.90
CA ASP A 370 -39.43 31.82 -28.29
C ASP A 370 -40.75 31.05 -28.51
N LYS A 371 -41.12 30.12 -27.62
CA LYS A 371 -42.42 29.43 -27.68
C LYS A 371 -43.56 30.18 -27.00
N THR A 372 -43.28 31.22 -26.22
CA THR A 372 -44.31 32.09 -25.61
C THR A 372 -44.58 33.36 -26.43
N SER A 373 -43.69 33.73 -27.35
CA SER A 373 -43.88 34.85 -28.29
C SER A 373 -44.66 34.45 -29.55
N GLU A 374 -44.56 33.19 -30.03
CA GLU A 374 -45.30 32.74 -31.23
C GLU A 374 -46.79 32.40 -30.99
N ASN A 375 -47.21 32.13 -29.75
CA ASN A 375 -48.60 31.75 -29.45
C ASN A 375 -49.57 32.93 -29.21
N ASN A 376 -49.10 34.18 -29.36
CA ASN A 376 -49.93 35.39 -29.19
C ASN A 376 -50.36 36.06 -30.50
N ASN A 377 -50.13 35.42 -31.66
CA ASN A 377 -50.47 35.99 -32.98
C ASN A 377 -51.29 35.04 -33.86
N PHE A 378 -52.43 34.55 -33.40
CA PHE A 378 -53.50 34.14 -34.32
C PHE A 378 -54.89 34.49 -33.74
N HIS A 379 -55.64 35.20 -34.60
CA HIS A 379 -57.03 35.64 -34.47
C HIS A 379 -58.03 34.52 -34.21
#